data_AF-A0A3D1QX83-F1
#
_entry.id   AF-A0A3D1QX83-F1
#
_cell.length_a   1.000
_cell.length_b   1.000
_cell.length_c   1.000
_cell.angle_alpha   90.00
_cell.angle_beta   90.00
_cell.angle_gamma   90.00
#
_symmetry.space_group_name_H-M   'P 1'
#
loop_
_entity.id
_entity.type
_entity.pdbx_description
1 polymer ?
#
loop_
_entity_poly.entity_id
_entity_poly.type
_entity_poly.pdbx_seq_one_letter_code
_entity_poly.pdbx_strand_id
1 'polypeptide(L)'
;SSFIDKGLTDPMLDGPSWVGADAALAFTSFGNWAVYQNSTASDLRLSKQEQSGWSLAREWTEGAVGFFADAAEMNGKLYIAHALIRARIVDGKPVADNQLRLEVFTP
;
A
#
# COMPACT_ATOMS: atom_id res chain seq x y z
N SER A 1 13.84 5.32 -17.05
CA SER A 1 13.94 5.38 -15.58
C SER A 1 12.81 4.58 -14.98
N SER A 2 13.13 3.66 -14.06
CA SER A 2 12.19 2.73 -13.43
C SER A 2 11.73 3.29 -12.08
N PHE A 3 10.69 4.12 -12.11
CA PHE A 3 10.03 4.61 -10.90
C PHE A 3 8.89 3.65 -10.52
N ILE A 4 8.71 3.39 -9.22
CA ILE A 4 7.59 2.59 -8.70
C ILE A 4 6.32 3.43 -8.66
N ASP A 5 6.44 4.63 -8.09
CA ASP A 5 5.35 5.60 -7.99
C ASP A 5 5.88 6.98 -8.38
N LYS A 6 5.10 7.68 -9.20
CA LYS A 6 5.41 9.04 -9.65
C LYS A 6 4.57 10.09 -8.91
N GLY A 7 3.65 9.66 -8.04
CA GLY A 7 2.71 10.51 -7.33
C GLY A 7 1.84 11.29 -8.30
N LEU A 8 0.78 10.69 -8.87
CA LEU A 8 -0.14 11.36 -9.81
C LEU A 8 -1.53 10.69 -9.85
N THR A 9 -1.88 9.90 -8.84
CA THR A 9 -3.12 9.11 -8.82
C THR A 9 -4.15 9.70 -7.87
N ASP A 10 -4.21 11.03 -7.81
CA ASP A 10 -5.32 11.73 -7.18
C ASP A 10 -6.55 11.62 -8.10
N PRO A 11 -7.64 10.92 -7.70
CA PRO A 11 -8.86 10.90 -8.50
C PRO A 11 -9.53 12.28 -8.58
N MET A 12 -9.23 13.22 -7.67
CA MET A 12 -9.82 14.56 -7.61
C MET A 12 -8.93 15.63 -8.25
N LEU A 13 -7.64 15.33 -8.49
CA LEU A 13 -6.62 16.20 -9.09
C LEU A 13 -6.51 17.59 -8.43
N ASP A 14 -6.90 17.70 -7.16
CA ASP A 14 -6.95 18.96 -6.41
C ASP A 14 -5.96 18.98 -5.22
N GLY A 15 -5.27 17.87 -4.95
CA GLY A 15 -4.24 17.75 -3.91
C GLY A 15 -2.79 17.80 -4.41
N PRO A 16 -1.80 17.93 -3.50
CA PRO A 16 -0.39 17.79 -3.85
C PRO A 16 -0.12 16.37 -4.35
N SER A 17 0.67 16.25 -5.41
CA SER A 17 1.15 14.99 -5.94
C SER A 17 2.17 14.36 -4.97
N TRP A 18 1.72 13.41 -4.14
CA TRP A 18 2.58 12.70 -3.20
C TRP A 18 3.01 11.36 -3.78
N VAL A 19 4.31 11.06 -3.70
CA VAL A 19 4.83 9.71 -3.91
C VAL A 19 4.48 8.82 -2.71
N GLY A 20 4.58 7.50 -2.90
CA GLY A 20 4.25 6.55 -1.86
C GLY A 20 5.06 6.71 -0.57
N ALA A 21 4.44 6.33 0.55
CA ALA A 21 5.01 6.31 1.90
C ALA A 21 5.00 4.90 2.49
N ASP A 22 5.64 4.71 3.64
CA ASP A 22 5.67 3.44 4.39
C ASP A 22 6.02 2.24 3.51
N ALA A 23 7.00 2.41 2.62
CA ALA A 23 7.31 1.43 1.60
C ALA A 23 8.19 0.29 2.13
N ALA A 24 7.87 -0.93 1.72
CA ALA A 24 8.72 -2.11 1.89
C ALA A 24 8.94 -2.82 0.56
N LEU A 25 10.14 -3.39 0.39
CA LEU A 25 10.49 -4.22 -0.75
C LEU A 25 10.53 -5.69 -0.29
N ALA A 26 9.87 -6.55 -1.05
CA ALA A 26 9.92 -8.00 -0.86
C ALA A 26 10.59 -8.67 -2.06
N PHE A 27 11.71 -9.34 -1.79
CA PHE A 27 12.42 -10.18 -2.76
C PHE A 27 11.95 -11.62 -2.56
N THR A 28 11.26 -12.17 -3.56
CA THR A 28 10.59 -13.48 -3.46
C THR A 28 11.07 -14.43 -4.53
N SER A 29 10.76 -15.71 -4.38
CA SER A 29 11.05 -16.75 -5.37
C SER A 29 10.34 -16.54 -6.71
N PHE A 30 9.29 -15.71 -6.76
CA PHE A 30 8.46 -15.43 -7.94
C PHE A 30 8.52 -13.95 -8.39
N GLY A 31 9.49 -13.18 -7.89
CA GLY A 31 9.75 -11.81 -8.34
C GLY A 31 10.04 -10.83 -7.23
N ASN A 32 10.27 -9.59 -7.62
CA ASN A 32 10.50 -8.50 -6.69
C ASN A 32 9.25 -7.64 -6.60
N TRP A 33 8.88 -7.27 -5.39
CA TRP A 33 7.63 -6.59 -5.08
C TRP A 33 7.89 -5.37 -4.22
N ALA A 34 7.03 -4.37 -4.38
CA ALA A 34 6.99 -3.19 -3.55
C ALA A 34 5.59 -3.06 -2.97
N VAL A 35 5.47 -3.00 -1.65
CA VAL A 35 4.24 -2.60 -0.97
C VAL A 35 4.44 -1.21 -0.40
N TYR A 36 3.46 -0.33 -0.57
CA TYR A 36 3.55 1.05 -0.11
C TYR A 36 2.17 1.68 0.02
N GLN A 37 2.08 2.72 0.84
CA GLN A 37 0.91 3.58 0.86
C GLN A 37 0.93 4.50 -0.36
N ASN A 38 -0.13 4.53 -1.14
CA ASN A 38 -0.46 5.62 -2.05
C ASN A 38 -0.85 6.85 -1.20
N SER A 39 0.13 7.68 -0.85
CA SER A 39 -0.05 8.85 0.03
C SER A 39 -1.09 9.85 -0.47
N THR A 40 -1.40 9.83 -1.77
CA THR A 40 -2.40 10.72 -2.38
C THR A 40 -3.83 10.25 -2.07
N ALA A 41 -4.13 8.95 -2.22
CA ALA A 41 -5.46 8.40 -1.93
C ALA A 41 -5.57 7.77 -0.52
N SER A 42 -4.46 7.68 0.20
CA SER A 42 -4.31 6.90 1.44
C SER A 42 -4.69 5.42 1.28
N ASP A 43 -4.36 4.85 0.13
CA ASP A 43 -4.62 3.44 -0.20
C ASP A 43 -3.35 2.58 -0.11
N LEU A 44 -3.50 1.26 -0.03
CA LEU A 44 -2.38 0.34 -0.07
C LEU A 44 -2.15 -0.13 -1.51
N ARG A 45 -0.90 -0.08 -1.98
CA ARG A 45 -0.50 -0.59 -3.29
C ARG A 45 0.51 -1.71 -3.16
N LEU A 46 0.37 -2.68 -4.07
CA LEU A 46 1.35 -3.71 -4.35
C LEU A 46 1.77 -3.59 -5.81
N SER A 47 3.05 -3.36 -6.04
CA SER A 47 3.66 -3.28 -7.37
C SER A 47 4.67 -4.39 -7.57
N LYS A 48 4.77 -4.89 -8.81
CA LYS A 48 5.69 -5.94 -9.22
C LYS A 48 6.78 -5.34 -10.11
N GLN A 49 8.01 -5.81 -9.94
CA GLN A 49 9.09 -5.50 -10.86
C GLN A 49 8.95 -6.34 -12.13
N GLU A 50 8.88 -5.65 -13.26
CA GLU A 50 8.87 -6.20 -14.61
C GLU A 50 10.17 -5.82 -15.34
N GLN A 51 10.40 -6.41 -16.52
CA GLN A 51 11.60 -6.10 -17.32
C GLN A 51 11.69 -4.61 -17.70
N SER A 52 10.55 -3.95 -17.92
CA SER A 52 10.46 -2.55 -18.35
C SER A 52 10.37 -1.55 -17.19
N GLY A 53 10.30 -2.02 -15.93
CA GLY A 53 10.13 -1.16 -14.77
C GLY A 53 9.24 -1.78 -13.70
N TRP A 54 8.32 -0.99 -13.15
CA TRP A 54 7.39 -1.46 -12.13
C TRP A 54 5.96 -1.27 -12.62
N SER A 55 5.10 -2.23 -12.30
CA SER A 55 3.67 -2.21 -12.63
C SER A 55 2.83 -2.43 -11.37
N LEU A 56 1.66 -1.80 -11.31
CA LEU A 56 0.71 -2.02 -10.21
C LEU A 56 0.08 -3.41 -10.37
N ALA A 57 0.25 -4.27 -9.37
CA ALA A 57 -0.33 -5.60 -9.34
C ALA A 57 -1.68 -5.61 -8.60
N ARG A 58 -1.78 -4.85 -7.50
CA ARG A 58 -3.02 -4.73 -6.71
C ARG A 58 -3.08 -3.41 -5.95
N GLU A 59 -4.29 -2.92 -5.75
CA GLU A 59 -4.58 -1.77 -4.89
C GLU A 59 -5.77 -2.11 -3.97
N TRP A 60 -5.69 -1.71 -2.70
CA TRP A 60 -6.78 -1.79 -1.74
C TRP A 60 -7.29 -0.37 -1.49
N THR A 61 -8.47 -0.06 -2.04
CA THR A 61 -9.01 1.30 -2.14
C THR A 61 -9.95 1.68 -1.00
N GLU A 62 -9.69 1.18 0.21
CA GLU A 62 -10.56 1.43 1.37
C GLU A 62 -10.35 2.80 2.01
N GLY A 63 -9.29 3.52 1.62
CA GLY A 63 -8.84 4.74 2.28
C GLY A 63 -8.28 4.51 3.68
N ALA A 64 -7.28 5.32 4.03
CA ALA A 64 -6.50 5.21 5.27
C ALA A 64 -5.93 3.81 5.56
N VAL A 65 -5.62 3.07 4.49
CA VAL A 65 -5.10 1.71 4.52
C VAL A 65 -3.68 1.71 3.95
N GLY A 66 -2.80 0.87 4.49
CA GLY A 66 -1.41 0.78 4.03
C GLY A 66 -0.37 1.50 4.88
N PHE A 67 -0.74 1.97 6.08
CA PHE A 67 0.23 2.51 7.02
C PHE A 67 1.15 1.41 7.54
N PHE A 68 2.43 1.73 7.71
CA PHE A 68 3.46 0.79 8.19
C PHE A 68 3.49 -0.52 7.39
N ALA A 69 3.39 -0.43 6.06
CA ALA A 69 3.31 -1.61 5.23
C ALA A 69 4.61 -2.43 5.26
N ASP A 70 4.46 -3.75 5.30
CA ASP A 70 5.55 -4.71 5.17
C ASP A 70 5.07 -5.95 4.41
N ALA A 71 5.99 -6.69 3.79
CA ALA A 71 5.65 -7.88 3.03
C ALA A 71 6.72 -8.98 3.14
N ALA A 72 6.26 -10.22 3.26
CA ALA A 72 7.11 -11.40 3.29
C ALA A 72 6.52 -12.54 2.44
N GLU A 73 7.40 -13.36 1.88
CA GLU A 73 7.02 -14.60 1.21
C GLU A 73 6.91 -15.75 2.21
N MET A 74 5.84 -16.54 2.08
CA MET A 74 5.79 -17.88 2.65
C MET A 74 4.99 -18.81 1.73
N ASN A 75 5.55 -19.97 1.39
CA ASN A 75 4.90 -21.00 0.58
C ASN A 75 4.33 -20.49 -0.76
N GLY A 76 5.10 -19.69 -1.51
CA GLY A 76 4.68 -19.17 -2.81
C GLY A 76 3.60 -18.10 -2.75
N LYS A 77 3.35 -17.51 -1.57
CA LYS A 77 2.39 -16.42 -1.36
C LYS A 77 3.08 -15.23 -0.73
N LEU A 78 2.62 -14.04 -1.09
CA LEU A 78 2.94 -12.81 -0.37
C LEU A 78 1.95 -12.61 0.77
N TYR A 79 2.50 -12.37 1.95
CA TYR A 79 1.79 -11.92 3.14
C TYR A 79 2.14 -10.46 3.36
N ILE A 80 1.12 -9.61 3.38
CA ILE A 80 1.29 -8.16 3.38
C ILE A 80 0.65 -7.61 4.65
N ALA A 81 1.48 -7.18 5.58
CA ALA A 81 1.04 -6.57 6.83
C ALA A 81 0.87 -5.06 6.64
N HIS A 82 -0.19 -4.49 7.20
CA HIS A 82 -0.42 -3.04 7.21
C HIS A 82 -1.40 -2.65 8.30
N ALA A 83 -1.44 -1.37 8.63
CA ALA A 83 -2.45 -0.78 9.49
C ALA A 83 -3.54 -0.05 8.67
N LEU A 84 -4.79 -0.26 9.09
CA LEU A 84 -5.91 0.61 8.78
C LEU A 84 -6.10 1.59 9.94
N ILE A 85 -6.13 2.89 9.63
CA ILE A 85 -6.32 3.94 10.63
C ILE A 85 -7.69 4.59 10.43
N ARG A 86 -8.63 4.33 11.36
CA ARG A 86 -9.99 4.92 11.35
C ARG A 86 -10.39 5.57 12.67
N ALA A 87 -9.41 5.80 13.55
CA ALA A 87 -9.62 6.55 14.77
C ALA A 87 -10.17 7.95 14.45
N ARG A 88 -11.24 8.34 15.15
CA ARG A 88 -11.96 9.60 14.91
C ARG A 88 -12.65 10.08 16.18
N ILE A 89 -13.07 11.34 16.18
CA ILE A 89 -13.96 11.88 17.22
C ILE A 89 -15.40 11.74 16.75
N VAL A 90 -16.26 11.13 17.57
CA VAL A 90 -17.72 11.07 17.37
C VAL A 90 -18.37 11.67 18.60
N ASP A 91 -19.16 12.72 18.42
CA ASP A 91 -19.85 13.44 19.50
C ASP A 91 -18.92 13.86 20.65
N GLY A 92 -17.74 14.39 20.29
CA GLY A 92 -16.72 14.83 21.25
C GLY A 92 -15.98 13.71 21.98
N LYS A 93 -16.25 12.44 21.65
CA LYS A 93 -15.58 11.28 22.26
C LYS A 93 -14.64 10.61 21.26
N PRO A 94 -13.45 10.16 21.71
CA PRO A 94 -12.57 9.38 20.87
C PRO A 94 -13.18 7.99 20.62
N VAL A 95 -13.18 7.58 19.34
CA VAL A 95 -13.51 6.23 18.90
C VAL A 95 -12.25 5.66 18.26
N ALA A 96 -11.71 4.60 18.86
CA ALA A 96 -10.58 3.84 18.32
C ALA A 96 -11.12 2.68 17.46
N ASP A 97 -10.78 2.70 16.17
CA ASP A 97 -11.17 1.68 15.19
C ASP A 97 -9.99 1.38 14.25
N ASN A 98 -8.78 1.38 14.81
CA ASN A 98 -7.58 1.03 14.07
C ASN A 98 -7.43 -0.49 14.05
N GLN A 99 -6.94 -1.04 12.93
CA GLN A 99 -6.79 -2.48 12.74
C GLN A 99 -5.41 -2.78 12.17
N LEU A 100 -4.76 -3.81 12.69
CA LEU A 100 -3.65 -4.48 11.99
C LEU A 100 -4.26 -5.53 11.07
N ARG A 101 -3.88 -5.50 9.80
CA ARG A 101 -4.41 -6.37 8.76
C ARG A 101 -3.28 -7.14 8.09
N LEU A 102 -3.65 -8.30 7.57
CA LEU A 102 -2.76 -9.19 6.84
C LEU A 102 -3.46 -9.60 5.55
N GLU A 103 -3.01 -9.04 4.43
CA GLU A 103 -3.47 -9.45 3.11
C GLU A 103 -2.66 -10.64 2.63
N VAL A 104 -3.29 -11.51 1.85
CA VAL A 104 -2.62 -12.62 1.18
C VAL A 104 -2.78 -12.43 -0.32
N PHE A 105 -1.65 -12.40 -1.02
CA PHE A 105 -1.59 -12.28 -2.47
C PHE A 105 -0.91 -13.52 -3.06
N THR A 106 -1.57 -14.12 -4.06
CA THR A 106 -1.00 -15.20 -4.86
C THR A 106 -0.72 -14.63 -6.26
N PRO A 107 0.55 -14.65 -6.71
CA PRO A 107 0.97 -14.10 -8.01
C PRO A 107 0.31 -14.71 -9.23
#